data_AF-A0A5C5Z990-F1
#
_entry.id   AF-A0A5C5Z990-F1
#
_cell.length_a   1.000
_cell.length_b   1.000
_cell.length_c   1.000
_cell.angle_alpha   90.00
_cell.angle_beta   90.00
_cell.angle_gamma   90.00
#
_symmetry.space_group_name_H-M   'P 1'
#
loop_
_entity.id
_entity.type
_entity.pdbx_description
1 polymer ?
#
loop_
_entity_poly.entity_id
_entity_poly.type
_entity_poly.pdbx_seq_one_letter_code
_entity_poly.pdbx_strand_id
1 'polypeptide(L)'
;MFAAAFTLLPAIASADEVVRYQLTEWKAKHIHDEKKADTISKTLKKLGCELEKHQHDGHIDVKYRCPKWHELKLETHDEAHKWEAWLKEYGFKTEHKH
;
A
#
# COMPACT_ATOMS: atom_id res chain seq x y z
N MET A 1 42.15 14.31 -30.86
CA MET A 1 41.57 13.96 -29.54
C MET A 1 40.17 14.50 -29.49
N PHE A 2 39.17 13.67 -29.23
CA PHE A 2 37.95 13.93 -28.45
C PHE A 2 37.03 12.72 -28.69
N ALA A 3 37.12 11.74 -27.79
CA ALA A 3 36.18 10.63 -27.73
C ALA A 3 34.92 11.13 -27.02
N ALA A 4 33.78 11.13 -27.71
CA ALA A 4 32.49 11.41 -27.11
C ALA A 4 32.03 10.18 -26.32
N ALA A 5 32.04 10.28 -25.00
CA ALA A 5 31.46 9.27 -24.12
C ALA A 5 29.93 9.45 -24.13
N PHE A 6 29.23 8.52 -24.78
CA PHE A 6 27.78 8.38 -24.64
C PHE A 6 27.49 7.73 -23.28
N THR A 7 27.10 8.53 -22.28
CA THR A 7 26.48 8.00 -21.07
C THR A 7 25.08 7.51 -21.42
N LEU A 8 24.87 6.19 -21.50
CA LEU A 8 23.53 5.61 -21.46
C LEU A 8 22.91 5.99 -20.11
N LEU A 9 21.92 6.90 -20.11
CA LEU A 9 20.98 6.95 -19.00
C LEU A 9 20.14 5.66 -19.05
N PRO A 10 19.94 4.97 -17.92
CA PRO A 10 18.99 3.86 -17.89
C PRO A 10 17.61 4.43 -18.26
N ALA A 11 16.99 3.84 -19.26
CA ALA A 11 15.57 4.06 -19.53
C ALA A 11 14.83 3.59 -18.27
N ILE A 12 14.35 4.53 -17.47
CA ILE A 12 13.32 4.23 -16.47
C ILE A 12 12.09 3.91 -17.31
N ALA A 13 11.93 2.64 -17.65
CA ALA A 13 10.69 2.15 -18.21
C ALA A 13 9.63 2.40 -17.12
N SER A 14 8.79 3.40 -17.32
CA SER A 14 7.50 3.50 -16.63
C SER A 14 6.67 2.34 -17.12
N ALA A 15 6.90 1.16 -16.53
CA ALA A 15 5.92 0.10 -16.57
C ALA A 15 4.72 0.61 -15.77
N ASP A 16 3.52 0.55 -16.36
CA ASP A 16 2.28 0.78 -15.63
C ASP A 16 2.12 -0.35 -14.61
N GLU A 17 2.73 -0.20 -13.44
CA GLU A 17 2.71 -1.21 -12.40
C GLU A 17 1.41 -1.09 -11.62
N VAL A 18 0.59 -2.14 -11.67
CA VAL A 18 -0.73 -2.13 -11.02
C VAL A 18 -0.79 -3.20 -9.94
N VAL A 19 -1.00 -2.76 -8.70
CA VAL A 19 -1.29 -3.65 -7.57
C VAL A 19 -2.78 -3.62 -7.29
N ARG A 20 -3.46 -4.73 -7.55
CA ARG A 20 -4.86 -4.93 -7.16
C ARG A 20 -4.91 -5.48 -5.75
N TYR A 21 -5.89 -5.06 -4.97
CA TYR A 21 -6.05 -5.52 -3.59
C TYR A 21 -7.51 -5.66 -3.19
N GLN A 22 -7.76 -6.63 -2.30
CA GLN A 22 -9.06 -6.90 -1.70
C GLN A 22 -8.90 -7.51 -0.31
N LEU A 23 -9.80 -7.17 0.60
CA LEU A 23 -9.93 -7.79 1.91
C LEU A 23 -11.41 -7.88 2.28
N THR A 24 -12.04 -9.02 2.02
CA THR A 24 -13.49 -9.20 2.25
C THR A 24 -13.85 -9.31 3.73
N GLU A 25 -12.96 -9.87 4.52
CA GLU A 25 -13.16 -10.08 5.96
C GLU A 25 -12.63 -8.90 6.76
N TRP A 26 -13.30 -8.57 7.86
CA TRP A 26 -12.79 -7.58 8.80
C TRP A 26 -11.50 -8.05 9.46
N LYS A 27 -10.49 -7.17 9.45
CA LYS A 27 -9.26 -7.33 10.23
C LYS A 27 -9.15 -6.21 11.25
N ALA A 28 -8.49 -6.50 12.37
CA ALA A 28 -8.22 -5.53 13.41
C ALA A 28 -6.70 -5.45 13.65
N LYS A 29 -6.19 -4.23 13.86
CA LYS A 29 -4.84 -3.99 14.39
C LYS A 29 -4.96 -3.16 15.66
N HIS A 30 -4.45 -3.73 16.75
CA HIS A 30 -4.30 -3.09 18.05
C HIS A 30 -3.00 -2.28 18.04
N ILE A 31 -3.09 -0.96 18.22
CA ILE A 31 -1.96 -0.05 18.10
C ILE A 31 -1.92 0.87 19.31
N HIS A 32 -0.82 0.82 20.07
CA HIS A 32 -0.61 1.67 21.25
C HIS A 32 -0.18 3.11 20.88
N ASP A 33 0.40 3.30 19.70
CA ASP A 33 0.84 4.61 19.22
C ASP A 33 -0.27 5.28 18.40
N GLU A 34 -0.82 6.37 18.94
CA GLU A 34 -1.89 7.14 18.30
C GLU A 34 -1.51 7.70 16.92
N LYS A 35 -0.28 8.20 16.76
CA LYS A 35 0.19 8.76 15.49
C LYS A 35 0.31 7.66 14.44
N LYS A 36 0.77 6.48 14.83
CA LYS A 36 0.83 5.31 13.96
C LYS A 36 -0.56 4.84 13.57
N ALA A 37 -1.49 4.76 14.52
CA ALA A 37 -2.88 4.39 14.25
C ALA A 37 -3.57 5.36 13.29
N ASP A 38 -3.35 6.67 13.47
CA ASP A 38 -3.87 7.70 12.57
C ASP A 38 -3.28 7.59 11.16
N THR A 39 -1.96 7.39 11.05
CA THR A 39 -1.28 7.20 9.77
C THR A 39 -1.86 6.01 9.00
N ILE A 40 -1.98 4.85 9.67
CA ILE A 40 -2.55 3.64 9.08
C ILE A 40 -4.00 3.85 8.64
N SER A 41 -4.82 4.48 9.50
CA SER A 41 -6.22 4.75 9.19
C SER A 41 -6.36 5.69 7.99
N LYS A 42 -5.51 6.72 7.89
CA LYS A 42 -5.48 7.62 6.73
C LYS A 42 -5.06 6.89 5.47
N THR A 43 -4.06 6.02 5.53
CA THR A 43 -3.63 5.19 4.39
C THR A 43 -4.75 4.28 3.91
N LEU A 44 -5.37 3.52 4.82
CA LEU A 44 -6.49 2.63 4.49
C LEU A 44 -7.68 3.39 3.90
N LYS A 45 -7.96 4.60 4.40
CA LYS A 45 -9.03 5.46 3.87
C LYS A 45 -8.71 5.93 2.44
N LYS A 46 -7.45 6.29 2.17
CA LYS A 46 -7.00 6.66 0.82
C LYS A 46 -7.08 5.48 -0.15
N LEU A 47 -6.83 4.27 0.34
CA LEU A 47 -7.02 3.02 -0.41
C LEU A 47 -8.50 2.63 -0.58
N GLY A 48 -9.45 3.48 -0.17
CA GLY A 48 -10.88 3.21 -0.31
C GLY A 48 -11.41 2.10 0.60
N CYS A 49 -10.67 1.72 1.63
CA CYS A 49 -11.11 0.71 2.58
C CYS A 49 -12.19 1.27 3.52
N GLU A 50 -13.08 0.39 3.95
CA GLU A 50 -13.98 0.63 5.08
C GLU A 50 -13.19 0.55 6.39
N LEU A 51 -13.46 1.48 7.30
CA LEU A 51 -12.67 1.69 8.52
C LEU A 51 -13.55 1.96 9.74
N GLU A 52 -13.20 1.31 10.83
CA GLU A 52 -13.74 1.56 12.16
C GLU A 52 -12.57 1.75 13.14
N LYS A 53 -12.57 2.86 13.88
CA LYS A 53 -11.58 3.14 14.94
C LYS A 53 -12.27 3.08 16.29
N HIS A 54 -11.70 2.32 17.20
CA HIS A 54 -12.12 2.29 18.60
C HIS A 54 -10.92 2.57 19.50
N GLN A 55 -11.07 3.49 20.44
CA GLN A 55 -10.04 3.79 21.43
C GLN A 55 -10.54 3.32 22.79
N HIS A 56 -9.76 2.44 23.43
CA HIS A 56 -10.06 1.95 24.77
C HIS A 56 -8.75 1.56 25.47
N ASP A 57 -8.74 1.61 26.81
CA ASP A 57 -7.61 1.15 27.65
C ASP A 57 -6.21 1.60 27.16
N GLY A 58 -6.10 2.85 26.73
CA GLY A 58 -4.83 3.45 26.29
C GLY A 58 -4.30 2.99 24.92
N HIS A 59 -5.09 2.27 24.12
CA HIS A 59 -4.72 1.88 22.76
C HIS A 59 -5.86 2.11 21.75
N ILE A 60 -5.52 2.04 20.46
CA ILE A 60 -6.43 2.25 19.35
C ILE A 60 -6.51 0.98 18.52
N ASP A 61 -7.74 0.50 18.37
CA ASP A 61 -8.09 -0.57 17.46
C ASP A 61 -8.50 0.03 16.13
N VAL A 62 -7.74 -0.31 15.09
CA VAL A 62 -8.11 0.01 13.71
C VAL A 62 -8.66 -1.26 13.08
N LYS A 63 -9.97 -1.28 12.88
CA LYS A 63 -10.68 -2.32 12.13
C LYS A 63 -10.87 -1.87 10.70
N TYR A 64 -10.60 -2.75 9.75
CA TYR A 64 -10.67 -2.44 8.33
C TYR A 64 -11.07 -3.63 7.48
N ARG A 65 -11.70 -3.33 6.35
CA ARG A 65 -11.92 -4.26 5.23
C ARG A 65 -12.01 -3.50 3.92
N CYS A 66 -11.84 -4.21 2.82
CA CYS A 66 -11.99 -3.70 1.47
C CYS A 66 -12.71 -4.76 0.61
N PRO A 67 -14.05 -4.83 0.63
CA PRO A 67 -14.78 -5.94 0.03
C PRO A 67 -14.71 -5.98 -1.49
N LYS A 68 -14.50 -4.83 -2.13
CA LYS A 68 -14.33 -4.73 -3.58
C LYS A 68 -12.86 -4.82 -3.94
N TRP A 69 -12.57 -5.24 -5.16
CA TRP A 69 -11.23 -5.09 -5.71
C TRP A 69 -10.96 -3.62 -5.99
N HIS A 70 -9.84 -3.12 -5.48
CA HIS A 70 -9.30 -1.82 -5.81
C HIS A 70 -7.96 -1.99 -6.51
N GLU A 71 -7.54 -0.96 -7.24
CA GLU A 71 -6.29 -0.97 -8.00
C GLU A 71 -5.48 0.26 -7.61
N LEU A 72 -4.19 0.04 -7.36
CA LEU A 72 -3.20 1.08 -7.12
C LEU A 72 -2.24 1.09 -8.29
N LYS A 73 -2.28 2.16 -9.08
CA LYS A 73 -1.36 2.39 -10.19
C LYS A 73 -0.12 3.09 -9.66
N LEU A 74 1.05 2.57 -10.02
CA LEU A 74 2.33 2.96 -9.49
C LEU A 74 3.32 3.17 -10.64
N GLU A 75 4.26 4.09 -10.44
CA GLU A 75 5.19 4.49 -11.49
C GLU A 75 6.39 3.55 -11.63
N THR A 76 6.67 2.78 -10.57
CA THR A 76 7.86 1.93 -10.49
C THR A 76 7.57 0.56 -9.89
N HIS A 77 8.31 -0.43 -10.37
CA HIS A 77 8.25 -1.80 -9.91
C HIS A 77 8.56 -1.93 -8.41
N ASP A 78 9.60 -1.24 -7.93
CA ASP A 78 9.98 -1.19 -6.52
C ASP A 78 8.86 -0.66 -5.61
N GLU A 79 8.14 0.36 -6.07
CA GLU A 79 7.00 0.89 -5.32
C GLU A 79 5.85 -0.11 -5.27
N ALA A 80 5.59 -0.81 -6.37
CA ALA A 80 4.59 -1.87 -6.43
C ALA A 80 4.90 -3.01 -5.46
N HIS A 81 6.15 -3.46 -5.39
CA HIS A 81 6.56 -4.48 -4.40
C HIS A 81 6.37 -4.01 -2.95
N LYS A 82 6.70 -2.75 -2.65
CA LYS A 82 6.51 -2.20 -1.30
C LYS A 82 5.04 -2.18 -0.90
N TRP A 83 4.17 -1.74 -1.80
CA TRP A 83 2.72 -1.74 -1.55
C TRP A 83 2.17 -3.14 -1.43
N GLU A 84 2.58 -4.05 -2.32
CA GLU A 84 2.14 -5.45 -2.26
C GLU A 84 2.54 -6.10 -0.93
N ALA A 85 3.79 -5.90 -0.48
CA ALA A 85 4.27 -6.42 0.79
C ALA A 85 3.50 -5.84 1.98
N TRP A 86 3.28 -4.52 1.99
CA TRP A 86 2.49 -3.86 3.05
C TRP A 86 1.05 -4.38 3.08
N LEU A 87 0.39 -4.48 1.92
CA LEU A 87 -0.97 -4.99 1.83
C LEU A 87 -1.06 -6.44 2.33
N LYS A 88 -0.11 -7.31 1.96
CA LYS A 88 -0.01 -8.69 2.47
C LYS A 88 0.17 -8.75 3.98
N GLU A 89 1.00 -7.88 4.57
CA GLU A 89 1.20 -7.80 6.03
C GLU A 89 -0.11 -7.45 6.76
N TYR A 90 -0.97 -6.64 6.13
CA TYR A 90 -2.29 -6.27 6.63
C TYR A 90 -3.38 -7.29 6.25
N GLY A 91 -2.99 -8.42 5.67
CA GLY A 91 -3.87 -9.56 5.38
C GLY A 91 -4.72 -9.39 4.12
N PHE A 92 -4.43 -8.40 3.27
CA PHE A 92 -5.09 -8.26 1.98
C PHE A 92 -4.66 -9.38 1.03
N LYS A 93 -5.58 -9.78 0.16
CA LYS A 93 -5.25 -10.49 -1.07
C LYS A 93 -4.75 -9.47 -2.08
N THR A 94 -3.65 -9.76 -2.75
CA THR A 94 -3.04 -8.87 -3.74
C THR A 94 -2.81 -9.59 -5.06
N GLU A 95 -2.86 -8.84 -6.16
CA GLU A 95 -2.43 -9.28 -7.48
C GLU A 95 -1.57 -8.17 -8.10
N HIS A 96 -0.34 -8.50 -8.50
CA HIS A 96 0.56 -7.57 -9.16
C HIS A 96 0.54 -7.82 -10.68
N LYS A 97 0.25 -6.79 -11.46
CA LYS A 97 0.32 -6.77 -12.92
C LYS A 97 1.46 -5.85 -13.38
N HIS A 98 2.28 -6.36 -14.29
CA HIS A 98 3.39 -5.68 -14.96
C HIS A 98 3.01 -5.27 -16.38
#